data_AF-A0A534LKI2-F1
#
_entry.id   AF-A0A534LKI2-F1
#
_cell.length_a   1.000
_cell.length_b   1.000
_cell.length_c   1.000
_cell.angle_alpha   90.00
_cell.angle_beta   90.00
_cell.angle_gamma   90.00
#
_symmetry.space_group_name_H-M   'P 1'
#
loop_
_entity.id
_entity.type
_entity.pdbx_description
1 polymer ?
#
loop_
_entity_poly.entity_id
_entity_poly.type
_entity_poly.pdbx_seq_one_letter_code
_entity_poly.pdbx_strand_id
1 'polypeptide(L)'
;MSSVTSADRAPILWLGSAVACSGLGMAVHTVREFGIPGVFAWETGLAPVIFVQVAIFVLWWHARSARPTLGLVLAATGLFLLVGGAILSILPLPFLPFAPAQTVNHYLSHVILGITQIPIVVIPLKLRRLEGLVDRSKGREPTQG
;
A
#
# COMPACT_ATOMS: atom_id res chain seq x y z
N MET A 1 20.79 -3.89 19.44
CA MET A 1 19.94 -2.90 18.72
C MET A 1 20.81 -2.24 17.66
N SER A 2 20.61 -2.56 16.38
CA SER A 2 21.33 -1.93 15.28
C SER A 2 20.80 -0.51 15.06
N SER A 3 21.65 0.49 15.22
CA SER A 3 21.28 1.90 15.03
C SER A 3 20.82 2.14 13.59
N VAL A 4 19.62 2.70 13.40
CA VAL A 4 19.11 3.12 12.09
C VAL A 4 20.03 4.22 11.55
N THR A 5 20.78 3.91 10.49
CA THR A 5 21.66 4.89 9.82
C THR A 5 20.82 5.93 9.07
N SER A 6 21.38 7.09 8.74
CA SER A 6 20.68 8.10 7.92
C SER A 6 20.22 7.55 6.57
N ALA A 7 20.99 6.62 5.98
CA ALA A 7 20.68 5.94 4.73
C ALA A 7 19.44 5.03 4.80
N ASP A 8 19.12 4.48 5.98
CA ASP A 8 17.93 3.66 6.19
C ASP A 8 16.66 4.50 6.39
N ARG A 9 16.78 5.78 6.78
CA ARG A 9 15.63 6.64 7.11
C ARG A 9 14.77 6.98 5.90
N ALA A 10 15.39 7.27 4.75
CA ALA A 10 14.63 7.69 3.57
C ALA A 10 13.69 6.58 3.04
N PRO A 11 14.14 5.32 2.83
CA PRO A 11 13.25 4.23 2.45
C PRO A 11 12.11 4.00 3.44
N ILE A 12 12.43 4.05 4.74
CA ILE A 12 11.45 3.95 5.82
C ILE A 12 10.38 5.03 5.72
N LEU A 13 10.78 6.30 5.58
CA LEU A 13 9.86 7.43 5.51
C LEU A 13 9.00 7.38 4.25
N TRP A 14 9.60 7.04 3.10
CA TRP A 14 8.87 6.90 1.85
C TRP A 14 7.81 5.80 1.93
N LEU A 15 8.20 4.63 2.42
CA LEU A 15 7.28 3.50 2.51
C LEU A 15 6.21 3.71 3.59
N GLY A 16 6.59 4.24 4.75
CA GLY A 16 5.65 4.63 5.80
C GLY A 16 4.64 5.68 5.32
N SER A 17 5.09 6.67 4.53
CA SER A 17 4.21 7.67 3.92
C SER A 17 3.25 7.06 2.91
N ALA A 18 3.69 6.07 2.12
CA ALA A 18 2.82 5.33 1.22
C ALA A 18 1.75 4.52 1.96
N VAL A 19 2.11 3.84 3.06
CA VAL A 19 1.15 3.13 3.92
C VAL A 19 0.14 4.10 4.54
N ALA A 20 0.62 5.24 5.06
CA ALA A 20 -0.26 6.28 5.61
C ALA A 20 -1.21 6.86 4.55
N CYS A 21 -0.73 7.09 3.33
CA CYS A 21 -1.54 7.57 2.21
C CYS A 21 -2.62 6.55 1.82
N SER A 22 -2.26 5.26 1.72
CA SER A 22 -3.23 4.18 1.46
C SER A 22 -4.32 4.10 2.53
N GLY A 23 -3.92 4.15 3.81
CA GLY A 23 -4.85 4.15 4.95
C GLY A 23 -5.76 5.38 4.99
N LEU A 24 -5.23 6.57 4.68
CA LEU A 24 -6.04 7.79 4.58
C LEU A 24 -7.07 7.71 3.44
N GLY A 25 -6.66 7.15 2.30
CA GLY A 25 -7.56 6.86 1.18
C GLY A 25 -8.72 5.96 1.57
N MET A 26 -8.41 4.86 2.25
CA MET A 26 -9.41 3.96 2.80
C MET A 26 -10.32 4.68 3.80
N ALA A 27 -9.78 5.49 4.71
CA ALA A 27 -10.59 6.21 5.69
C ALA A 27 -11.56 7.20 5.02
N VAL A 28 -11.10 7.96 4.02
CA VAL A 28 -11.95 8.88 3.26
C VAL A 28 -13.05 8.13 2.50
N HIS A 29 -12.71 7.00 1.87
CA HIS A 29 -13.69 6.14 1.21
C HIS A 29 -14.72 5.60 2.20
N THR A 30 -14.28 5.04 3.34
CA THR A 30 -15.16 4.51 4.38
C THR A 30 -16.11 5.56 4.93
N VAL A 31 -15.62 6.77 5.23
CA VAL A 31 -16.49 7.85 5.73
C VAL A 31 -17.51 8.29 4.69
N ARG A 32 -17.15 8.29 3.39
CA ARG A 32 -18.07 8.70 2.32
C ARG A 32 -19.14 7.66 2.01
N GLU A 33 -18.82 6.38 2.11
CA GLU A 33 -19.76 5.28 1.82
C GLU A 33 -20.59 4.88 3.05
N PHE A 34 -20.00 4.91 4.25
CA PHE A 34 -20.59 4.35 5.48
C PHE A 34 -20.72 5.36 6.63
N GLY A 35 -20.28 6.61 6.45
CA GLY A 35 -20.23 7.61 7.51
C GLY A 35 -19.11 7.39 8.52
N ILE A 36 -18.99 8.32 9.48
CA ILE A 36 -17.98 8.27 10.55
C ILE A 36 -18.03 6.96 11.36
N PRO A 37 -19.22 6.40 11.72
CA PRO A 37 -19.28 5.12 12.43
C PRO A 37 -18.60 3.97 11.68
N GLY A 38 -18.60 4.00 10.34
CA GLY A 38 -17.98 2.99 9.50
C GLY A 38 -16.48 2.82 9.74
N VAL A 39 -15.79 3.85 10.23
CA VAL A 39 -14.34 3.78 10.55
C VAL A 39 -14.03 2.73 11.62
N PHE A 40 -14.99 2.45 12.50
CA PHE A 40 -14.85 1.48 13.59
C PHE A 40 -15.48 0.12 13.26
N ALA A 41 -16.20 0.03 12.15
CA ALA A 41 -16.89 -1.17 11.71
C ALA A 41 -15.93 -2.09 10.93
N TRP A 42 -15.74 -3.31 11.41
CA TRP A 42 -14.78 -4.27 10.87
C TRP A 42 -15.10 -4.68 9.43
N GLU A 43 -16.40 -4.79 9.15
CA GLU A 43 -16.98 -5.17 7.86
C GLU A 43 -16.74 -4.15 6.74
N THR A 44 -16.39 -2.91 7.05
CA THR A 44 -16.03 -1.90 6.03
C THR A 44 -14.66 -2.14 5.42
N GLY A 45 -13.87 -3.05 6.00
CA GLY A 45 -12.54 -3.40 5.53
C GLY A 45 -11.44 -2.41 5.94
N LEU A 46 -11.76 -1.23 6.47
CA LEU A 46 -10.76 -0.21 6.86
C LEU A 46 -9.76 -0.75 7.89
N ALA A 47 -10.27 -1.15 9.06
CA ALA A 47 -9.46 -1.64 10.16
C ALA A 47 -8.60 -2.86 9.79
N PRO A 48 -9.15 -3.94 9.19
CA PRO A 48 -8.33 -5.10 8.83
C PRO A 48 -7.27 -4.77 7.76
N VAL A 49 -7.59 -3.93 6.76
CA VAL A 49 -6.62 -3.54 5.72
C VAL A 49 -5.46 -2.74 6.30
N ILE A 50 -5.75 -1.71 7.10
CA ILE A 50 -4.72 -0.90 7.75
C ILE A 50 -3.86 -1.78 8.66
N PHE A 51 -4.48 -2.65 9.45
CA PHE A 51 -3.75 -3.57 10.32
C PHE A 51 -2.76 -4.44 9.54
N VAL A 52 -3.20 -5.06 8.44
CA VAL A 52 -2.36 -5.91 7.59
C VAL A 52 -1.22 -5.09 6.97
N GLN A 53 -1.50 -3.92 6.40
CA GLN A 53 -0.45 -3.09 5.78
C GLN A 53 0.58 -2.60 6.80
N VAL A 54 0.14 -2.16 7.98
CA VAL A 54 1.03 -1.73 9.06
C VAL A 54 1.86 -2.90 9.56
N ALA A 55 1.27 -4.09 9.74
CA ALA A 55 2.01 -5.28 10.16
C ALA A 55 3.09 -5.67 9.14
N ILE A 56 2.76 -5.67 7.84
CA ILE A 56 3.74 -5.94 6.77
C ILE A 56 4.83 -4.86 6.75
N PHE A 57 4.48 -3.59 6.93
CA PHE A 57 5.45 -2.49 6.99
C PHE A 57 6.41 -2.62 8.18
N VAL A 58 5.90 -2.95 9.37
CA VAL A 58 6.73 -3.19 10.56
C VAL A 58 7.64 -4.39 10.34
N LEU A 59 7.12 -5.50 9.78
CA LEU A 59 7.96 -6.64 9.41
C LEU A 59 9.03 -6.25 8.38
N TRP A 60 8.67 -5.47 7.36
CA TRP A 60 9.61 -4.99 6.34
C TRP A 60 10.71 -4.11 6.95
N TRP A 61 10.36 -3.29 7.94
CA TRP A 61 11.31 -2.45 8.65
C TRP A 61 12.38 -3.29 9.35
N HIS A 62 11.95 -4.32 10.10
CA HIS A 62 12.82 -5.12 10.95
C HIS A 62 13.53 -6.27 10.23
N ALA A 63 12.89 -6.93 9.27
CA ALA A 63 13.40 -8.10 8.57
C ALA A 63 14.12 -7.71 7.26
N ARG A 64 15.36 -7.20 7.37
CA ARG A 64 16.14 -6.72 6.20
C ARG A 64 16.25 -7.75 5.08
N SER A 65 16.48 -9.03 5.40
CA SER A 65 16.59 -10.11 4.41
C SER A 65 15.27 -10.40 3.66
N ALA A 66 14.13 -10.07 4.25
CA ALA A 66 12.80 -10.29 3.68
C ALA A 66 12.22 -9.05 2.98
N ARG A 67 12.94 -7.92 2.97
CA ARG A 67 12.46 -6.64 2.39
C ARG A 67 11.95 -6.75 0.95
N PRO A 68 12.61 -7.47 0.02
CA PRO A 68 12.11 -7.59 -1.35
C PRO A 68 10.73 -8.28 -1.39
N THR A 69 10.57 -9.36 -0.64
CA THR A 69 9.31 -10.13 -0.57
C THR A 69 8.22 -9.32 0.12
N LEU A 70 8.50 -8.77 1.31
CA LEU A 70 7.51 -7.99 2.06
C LEU A 70 7.10 -6.72 1.31
N GLY A 71 8.02 -6.09 0.57
CA GLY A 71 7.71 -4.97 -0.31
C GLY A 71 6.75 -5.36 -1.44
N LEU A 72 6.92 -6.54 -2.05
CA LEU A 72 6.00 -7.06 -3.06
C LEU A 72 4.63 -7.39 -2.47
N VAL A 73 4.58 -8.01 -1.28
CA VAL A 73 3.33 -8.28 -0.58
C VAL A 73 2.59 -6.98 -0.28
N LEU A 74 3.29 -5.96 0.21
CA LEU A 74 2.72 -4.64 0.46
C LEU A 74 2.18 -4.00 -0.82
N ALA A 75 2.95 -4.04 -1.92
CA ALA A 75 2.49 -3.56 -3.22
C ALA A 75 1.26 -4.33 -3.72
N ALA A 76 1.18 -5.64 -3.47
CA ALA A 76 0.01 -6.44 -3.82
C ALA A 76 -1.25 -6.02 -3.05
N THR A 77 -1.13 -5.63 -1.76
CA THR A 77 -2.27 -5.07 -1.02
C THR A 77 -2.78 -3.77 -1.66
N GLY A 78 -1.88 -2.88 -2.08
CA GLY A 78 -2.24 -1.67 -2.81
C GLY A 78 -2.90 -1.96 -4.14
N LEU A 79 -2.37 -2.94 -4.89
CA LEU A 79 -2.93 -3.33 -6.18
C LEU A 79 -4.32 -3.94 -6.02
N PHE A 80 -4.55 -4.75 -4.98
CA PHE A 80 -5.86 -5.30 -4.66
C PHE A 80 -6.88 -4.19 -4.37
N LEU A 81 -6.52 -3.18 -3.58
CA LEU A 81 -7.39 -2.04 -3.30
C LEU A 81 -7.61 -1.14 -4.52
N LEU A 82 -6.60 -0.95 -5.36
CA LEU A 82 -6.73 -0.18 -6.60
C LEU A 82 -7.63 -0.89 -7.60
N VAL A 83 -7.31 -2.14 -7.94
CA VAL A 83 -8.03 -2.88 -8.98
C VAL A 83 -9.36 -3.39 -8.45
N GLY A 84 -9.35 -4.16 -7.36
CA GLY A 84 -10.57 -4.70 -6.77
C GLY A 84 -11.41 -3.63 -6.11
N GLY A 85 -10.80 -2.82 -5.24
CA GLY A 85 -11.51 -1.85 -4.41
C GLY A 85 -11.96 -0.57 -5.11
N ALA A 86 -11.18 -0.02 -6.05
CA ALA A 86 -11.48 1.26 -6.69
C ALA A 86 -12.01 1.14 -8.14
N ILE A 87 -11.63 0.09 -8.88
CA ILE A 87 -12.02 -0.06 -10.29
C ILE A 87 -13.14 -1.09 -10.44
N LEU A 88 -12.92 -2.34 -10.04
CA LEU A 88 -13.85 -3.43 -10.30
C LEU A 88 -15.13 -3.32 -9.47
N SER A 89 -15.04 -2.80 -8.24
CA SER A 89 -16.18 -2.62 -7.32
C SER A 89 -17.28 -1.69 -7.82
N ILE A 90 -16.97 -0.76 -8.73
CA ILE A 90 -17.93 0.19 -9.30
C ILE A 90 -18.46 -0.25 -10.67
N LEU A 91 -17.97 -1.36 -11.20
CA LEU A 91 -18.44 -1.89 -12.48
C LEU A 91 -19.72 -2.71 -12.31
N PRO A 92 -20.63 -2.70 -13.30
CA PRO A 92 -21.84 -3.54 -13.31
C PRO A 92 -21.51 -5.00 -13.62
N LEU A 93 -20.76 -5.64 -12.73
CA LEU A 93 -20.41 -7.05 -12.84
C LEU A 93 -21.46 -7.91 -12.12
N PRO A 94 -22.03 -8.94 -12.78
CA PRO A 94 -23.21 -9.67 -12.28
C PRO A 94 -22.95 -10.51 -11.02
N PHE A 95 -21.68 -10.73 -10.66
CA PHE A 95 -21.27 -11.49 -9.47
C PHE A 95 -20.86 -10.59 -8.29
N LEU A 96 -20.85 -9.26 -8.46
CA LEU A 96 -20.60 -8.30 -7.39
C LEU A 96 -21.93 -7.74 -6.87
N PRO A 97 -22.03 -7.42 -5.56
CA PRO A 97 -23.21 -6.77 -5.02
C PRO A 97 -23.38 -5.38 -5.67
N PHE A 98 -24.29 -5.29 -6.64
CA PHE A 98 -24.60 -4.04 -7.35
C PHE A 98 -25.61 -3.21 -6.53
N ALA A 99 -25.21 -2.82 -5.32
CA ALA A 99 -26.12 -2.29 -4.29
C ALA A 99 -25.53 -1.11 -3.50
N PRO A 100 -24.97 -0.11 -4.19
CA PRO A 100 -25.39 1.25 -3.84
C PRO A 100 -25.85 2.06 -5.06
N ALA A 101 -26.59 3.13 -4.79
CA ALA A 101 -26.94 4.13 -5.80
C ALA A 101 -25.65 4.68 -6.44
N GLN A 102 -25.54 4.54 -7.76
CA GLN A 102 -24.40 5.00 -8.55
C GLN A 102 -24.42 6.53 -8.68
N THR A 103 -24.02 7.21 -7.60
CA THR A 103 -23.99 8.66 -7.50
C THR A 103 -22.60 9.20 -7.83
N VAL A 104 -22.52 10.49 -8.16
CA VAL A 104 -21.23 11.19 -8.32
C VAL A 104 -20.35 11.06 -7.08
N ASN A 105 -20.95 11.12 -5.87
CA ASN A 105 -20.19 10.98 -4.62
C ASN A 105 -19.57 9.59 -4.47
N HIS A 106 -20.31 8.54 -4.85
CA HIS A 106 -19.81 7.16 -4.86
C HIS A 106 -18.60 7.04 -5.80
N TYR A 107 -18.72 7.44 -7.07
CA TYR A 107 -17.59 7.40 -8.01
C TYR A 107 -16.38 8.21 -7.53
N LEU A 108 -16.60 9.39 -6.94
CA LEU A 108 -15.53 10.22 -6.43
C LEU A 108 -14.81 9.56 -5.24
N SER A 109 -15.52 8.83 -4.38
CA SER A 109 -14.92 8.10 -3.26
C SER A 109 -13.95 7.02 -3.78
N HIS A 110 -14.33 6.31 -4.84
CA HIS A 110 -13.49 5.29 -5.48
C HIS A 110 -12.30 5.88 -6.24
N VAL A 111 -12.45 7.04 -6.90
CA VAL A 111 -11.31 7.75 -7.52
C VAL A 111 -10.27 8.14 -6.48
N ILE A 112 -10.70 8.71 -5.34
CA ILE A 112 -9.80 9.08 -4.24
C ILE A 112 -9.11 7.82 -3.68
N LEU A 113 -9.88 6.74 -3.45
CA LEU A 113 -9.34 5.46 -3.02
C LEU A 113 -8.26 4.98 -3.99
N GLY A 114 -8.54 4.95 -5.30
CA GLY A 114 -7.59 4.47 -6.31
C GLY A 114 -6.28 5.28 -6.35
N ILE A 115 -6.37 6.61 -6.39
CA ILE A 115 -5.19 7.49 -6.45
C ILE A 115 -4.28 7.29 -5.23
N THR A 116 -4.88 7.17 -4.04
CA THR A 116 -4.15 6.99 -2.78
C THR A 116 -3.49 5.62 -2.63
N GLN A 117 -3.85 4.63 -3.46
CA GLN A 117 -3.17 3.32 -3.50
C GLN A 117 -1.91 3.34 -4.37
N ILE A 118 -1.75 4.31 -5.29
CA ILE A 118 -0.61 4.35 -6.21
C ILE A 118 0.74 4.38 -5.47
N PRO A 119 0.94 5.18 -4.40
CA PRO A 119 2.23 5.21 -3.69
C PRO A 119 2.62 3.86 -3.09
N ILE A 120 1.68 3.14 -2.46
CA ILE A 120 1.98 1.84 -1.83
C ILE A 120 2.21 0.72 -2.87
N VAL A 121 1.74 0.89 -4.10
CA VAL A 121 2.12 0.02 -5.24
C VAL A 121 3.52 0.36 -5.77
N VAL A 122 3.79 1.65 -5.99
CA VAL A 122 4.98 2.09 -6.75
C VAL A 122 6.26 2.12 -5.90
N ILE A 123 6.18 2.61 -4.66
CA ILE A 123 7.37 2.83 -3.82
C ILE A 123 8.10 1.51 -3.50
N PRO A 124 7.45 0.42 -3.06
CA PRO A 124 8.16 -0.84 -2.80
C PRO A 124 8.86 -1.38 -4.05
N LEU A 125 8.24 -1.25 -5.23
CA LEU A 125 8.83 -1.69 -6.50
C LEU A 125 10.08 -0.86 -6.86
N LYS A 126 10.03 0.46 -6.65
CA LYS A 126 11.18 1.34 -6.84
C LYS A 126 12.31 1.01 -5.87
N LEU A 127 12.02 0.83 -4.58
CA LEU A 127 13.02 0.48 -3.57
C LEU A 127 13.72 -0.84 -3.90
N ARG A 128 12.96 -1.89 -4.23
CA ARG A 128 13.51 -3.17 -4.66
C ARG A 128 14.41 -3.04 -5.90
N ARG A 129 14.02 -2.22 -6.89
CA ARG A 129 14.84 -1.97 -8.07
C ARG A 129 16.16 -1.27 -7.73
N LEU A 130 16.12 -0.28 -6.84
CA LEU A 130 17.31 0.45 -6.39
C LEU A 130 18.26 -0.46 -5.61
N GLU A 131 17.75 -1.28 -4.69
CA GLU A 131 18.53 -2.30 -3.96
C GLU A 131 19.25 -3.24 -4.94
N GLY A 132 18.52 -3.79 -5.93
CA GLY A 132 19.12 -4.66 -6.95
C GLY A 132 20.09 -3.98 -7.93
N LEU A 133 20.08 -2.65 -8.04
CA LEU A 133 21.10 -1.90 -8.80
C LEU A 133 22.37 -1.71 -7.97
N VAL A 134 22.23 -1.42 -6.67
CA VAL A 134 23.35 -1.27 -5.73
C VAL A 134 24.10 -2.59 -5.53
N ASP A 135 23.37 -3.71 -5.39
CA ASP A 135 24.02 -5.02 -5.23
C ASP A 135 24.81 -5.41 -6.50
N ARG A 136 24.27 -5.10 -7.68
CA ARG A 136 24.97 -5.32 -8.96
C ARG A 136 26.20 -4.44 -9.13
N SER A 137 26.20 -3.21 -8.61
CA SER A 137 27.39 -2.36 -8.69
C SER A 137 28.51 -2.88 -7.76
N LYS A 138 28.17 -3.35 -6.55
CA LYS A 138 29.14 -3.94 -5.62
C LYS A 138 29.76 -5.24 -6.17
N GLY A 139 28.95 -6.09 -6.81
CA GLY A 139 29.45 -7.31 -7.46
C GLY A 139 30.33 -7.08 -8.70
N ARG A 140 30.44 -5.83 -9.18
CA ARG A 140 31.30 -5.44 -10.31
C ARG A 140 32.60 -4.77 -9.88
N GLU A 141 32.82 -4.54 -8.59
CA GLU A 141 34.14 -4.07 -8.14
C GLU A 141 35.17 -5.18 -8.45
N PRO A 142 36.25 -4.87 -9.20
CA PRO A 142 37.29 -5.85 -9.45
C PRO A 142 37.87 -6.25 -8.09
N THR A 143 37.80 -7.54 -7.77
CA THR A 143 38.61 -8.13 -6.71
C THR A 143 40.05 -7.76 -7.02
N GLN A 144 40.59 -6.77 -6.30
CA GLN A 144 42.02 -6.52 -6.34
C GLN A 144 42.69 -7.81 -5.89
N GLY A 145 43.62 -8.28 -6.73
CA GLY A 145 44.17 -9.63 -6.73
C GLY A 145 44.94 -10.01 -5.47
#